data_AF-A0A1J4L389-F1
#
_entry.id   AF-A0A1J4L389-F1
#
_cell.length_a   1.000
_cell.length_b   1.000
_cell.length_c   1.000
_cell.angle_alpha   90.00
_cell.angle_beta   90.00
_cell.angle_gamma   90.00
#
_symmetry.space_group_name_H-M   'P 1'
#
loop_
_entity.id
_entity.type
_entity.pdbx_description
1 polymer ?
#
loop_
_entity_poly.entity_id
_entity_poly.type
_entity_poly.pdbx_seq_one_letter_code
_entity_poly.pdbx_strand_id
1 'polypeptide(L)'
;MSSLPLILSSSDSIAKTRGITLLSSIFMTRPYEVINNFELYYQFFHEILENRANNSITYFTLNDILCSSISRIPKGTQLKTEAVISLLKYISECLTFPATGGHVNAFVTDIFNDNSFTDSAFLLCTSFSRFVSQYYIPLIKILSVTHDKKIYTVLKSSLNENIIRENGRITVEDVFKCVLSENSQISELGAQILNFSSRIDEEVVRLLVPYSSSIQNHVNFASSNDLKQIHQRLSEALLKDTFRAAPDPTPFAPLAHAMFAQRTFDIVDTTNTKKFLNDRPQTHTANVAAVGKPSSLAIHLDKITEVPLELPVQQKPTSQANVKVENKPQLKFLKTFAAKKGGKLSKSWQRRYFEFFPSNKCLVWRVTDTPDGVKGVLFLDHNVKVERSNLTLILEVKGKTHSIQFDNQATVEEWFTTLQSCTRE
;
A
#
# COMPACT_ATOMS: atom_id res chain seq x y z
N MET A 1 -12.71 17.51 26.66
CA MET A 1 -11.82 17.00 25.58
C MET A 1 -11.00 18.09 24.89
N SER A 2 -11.08 19.37 25.27
CA SER A 2 -10.43 20.48 24.54
C SER A 2 -8.90 20.46 24.50
N SER A 3 -8.23 19.69 25.36
CA SER A 3 -6.75 19.63 25.40
C SER A 3 -6.13 18.47 24.64
N LEU A 4 -6.88 17.41 24.29
CA LEU A 4 -6.28 16.21 23.69
C LEU A 4 -5.72 16.47 22.27
N PRO A 5 -6.45 17.13 21.35
CA PRO A 5 -5.88 17.50 20.05
C PRO A 5 -4.60 18.35 20.20
N LEU A 6 -4.56 19.27 21.17
CA LEU A 6 -3.38 20.09 21.46
C LEU A 6 -2.17 19.26 21.93
N ILE A 7 -2.41 18.23 22.75
CA ILE A 7 -1.37 17.30 23.20
C ILE A 7 -0.87 16.44 22.03
N LEU A 8 -1.77 16.00 21.15
CA LEU A 8 -1.42 15.21 19.97
C LEU A 8 -0.61 16.01 18.93
N SER A 9 -0.82 17.32 18.86
CA SER A 9 -0.02 18.25 18.05
C SER A 9 1.28 18.70 18.72
N SER A 10 1.61 18.20 19.92
CA SER A 10 2.83 18.61 20.62
C SER A 10 4.09 18.12 19.90
N SER A 11 5.11 18.98 19.83
CA SER A 11 6.46 18.60 19.38
C SER A 11 7.22 17.78 20.43
N ASP A 12 6.77 17.76 21.68
CA ASP A 12 7.35 16.90 22.72
C ASP A 12 6.91 15.46 22.51
N SER A 13 7.87 14.59 22.17
CA SER A 13 7.67 13.16 21.96
C SER A 13 7.01 12.43 23.15
N ILE A 14 7.28 12.85 24.39
CA ILE A 14 6.71 12.24 25.59
C ILE A 14 5.25 12.65 25.73
N ALA A 15 4.95 13.95 25.56
CA ALA A 15 3.59 14.46 25.54
C ALA A 15 2.77 13.80 24.42
N LYS A 16 3.31 13.70 23.20
CA LYS A 16 2.66 13.06 22.06
C LYS A 16 2.38 11.58 22.30
N THR A 17 3.34 10.83 22.87
CA THR A 17 3.15 9.41 23.24
C THR A 17 2.05 9.22 24.30
N ARG A 18 2.00 10.11 25.30
CA ARG A 18 0.92 10.11 26.30
C ARG A 18 -0.43 10.44 25.66
N GLY A 19 -0.44 11.42 24.75
CA GLY A 19 -1.61 11.78 23.94
C GLY A 19 -2.15 10.58 23.14
N ILE A 20 -1.26 9.86 22.45
CA ILE A 20 -1.61 8.63 21.70
C ILE A 20 -2.22 7.58 22.63
N THR A 21 -1.58 7.32 23.77
CA THR A 21 -2.08 6.33 24.75
C THR A 21 -3.47 6.71 25.27
N LEU A 22 -3.66 7.99 25.56
CA LEU A 22 -4.95 8.52 26.01
C LEU A 22 -6.00 8.41 24.90
N LEU A 23 -5.67 8.78 23.67
CA LEU A 23 -6.54 8.65 22.51
C LEU A 23 -6.98 7.19 22.31
N SER A 24 -6.05 6.24 22.34
CA SER A 24 -6.34 4.80 22.27
C SER A 24 -7.30 4.35 23.37
N SER A 25 -7.11 4.82 24.61
CA SER A 25 -8.02 4.52 25.72
C SER A 25 -9.41 5.11 25.51
N ILE A 26 -9.51 6.30 24.92
CA ILE A 26 -10.79 6.95 24.64
C ILE A 26 -11.53 6.21 23.52
N PHE A 27 -10.85 5.83 22.43
CA PHE A 27 -11.46 4.98 21.40
C PHE A 27 -12.06 3.68 21.99
N MET A 28 -11.36 3.06 22.94
CA MET A 28 -11.84 1.82 23.57
C MET A 28 -13.02 2.01 24.52
N THR A 29 -13.08 3.15 25.23
CA THR A 29 -14.09 3.39 26.27
C THR A 29 -15.28 4.23 25.79
N ARG A 30 -15.06 5.08 24.78
CA ARG A 30 -16.02 6.05 24.23
C ARG A 30 -15.89 6.16 22.70
N PRO A 31 -16.03 5.05 21.96
CA PRO A 31 -15.81 5.02 20.51
C PRO A 31 -16.69 6.03 19.78
N TYR A 32 -17.97 6.15 20.15
CA TYR A 32 -18.90 7.09 19.53
C TYR A 32 -18.43 8.55 19.66
N GLU A 33 -17.95 8.96 20.84
CA GLU A 33 -17.50 10.34 21.07
C GLU A 33 -16.32 10.71 20.16
N VAL A 34 -15.37 9.78 19.96
CA VAL A 34 -14.21 10.03 19.10
C VAL A 34 -14.59 10.00 17.63
N ILE A 35 -15.35 8.98 17.21
CA ILE A 35 -15.77 8.82 15.81
C ILE A 35 -16.65 9.99 15.38
N ASN A 36 -17.56 10.46 16.25
CA ASN A 36 -18.46 11.57 15.96
C ASN A 36 -17.79 12.96 16.03
N ASN A 37 -16.52 13.02 16.39
CA ASN A 37 -15.70 14.23 16.37
C ASN A 37 -14.35 13.98 15.66
N PHE A 38 -14.32 13.03 14.71
CA PHE A 38 -13.08 12.60 14.06
C PHE A 38 -12.39 13.73 13.29
N GLU A 39 -13.14 14.74 12.84
CA GLU A 39 -12.61 15.94 12.20
C GLU A 39 -11.54 16.64 13.04
N LEU A 40 -11.63 16.57 14.38
CA LEU A 40 -10.64 17.14 15.30
C LEU A 40 -9.33 16.36 15.34
N TYR A 41 -9.37 15.09 14.96
CA TYR A 41 -8.24 14.15 15.01
C TYR A 41 -7.66 13.87 13.62
N TYR A 42 -8.38 14.21 12.55
CA TYR A 42 -8.01 13.90 11.16
C TYR A 42 -6.58 14.33 10.83
N GLN A 43 -6.19 15.57 11.16
CA GLN A 43 -4.84 16.08 10.87
C GLN A 43 -3.75 15.26 11.56
N PHE A 44 -3.99 14.83 12.80
CA PHE A 44 -3.06 13.99 13.53
C PHE A 44 -2.94 12.59 12.90
N PHE A 45 -4.07 11.97 12.53
CA PHE A 45 -4.07 10.68 11.84
C PHE A 45 -3.37 10.76 10.47
N HIS A 46 -3.57 11.86 9.75
CA HIS A 46 -2.91 12.13 8.48
C HIS A 46 -1.39 12.30 8.65
N GLU A 47 -0.95 13.07 9.65
CA GLU A 47 0.49 13.23 9.97
C GLU A 47 1.16 11.88 10.26
N ILE A 48 0.46 10.99 11.00
CA ILE A 48 0.93 9.64 11.28
C ILE A 48 0.98 8.79 10.00
N LEU A 49 0.00 8.92 9.10
CA LEU A 49 -0.04 8.24 7.81
C LEU A 49 1.11 8.69 6.89
N GLU A 50 1.37 9.99 6.79
CA GLU A 50 2.49 10.55 6.01
C GLU A 50 3.84 10.06 6.54
N ASN A 51 3.97 9.95 7.87
CA ASN A 51 5.20 9.53 8.55
C ASN A 51 5.19 8.03 8.94
N ARG A 52 4.35 7.20 8.31
CA ARG A 52 4.13 5.80 8.72
C ARG A 52 5.39 4.93 8.71
N ALA A 53 6.40 5.27 7.92
CA ALA A 53 7.68 4.55 7.94
C ALA A 53 8.39 4.70 9.30
N ASN A 54 8.33 5.91 9.88
CA ASN A 54 8.92 6.23 11.18
C ASN A 54 7.98 5.93 12.35
N ASN A 55 6.67 5.96 12.09
CA ASN A 55 5.62 5.77 13.08
C ASN A 55 4.84 4.46 12.88
N SER A 56 5.46 3.43 12.31
CA SER A 56 4.76 2.22 11.83
C SER A 56 3.89 1.57 12.90
N ILE A 57 4.43 1.34 14.09
CA ILE A 57 3.68 0.76 15.23
C ILE A 57 2.48 1.64 15.60
N THR A 58 2.69 2.96 15.69
CA THR A 58 1.64 3.93 16.03
C THR A 58 0.56 3.96 14.97
N TYR A 59 0.95 4.01 13.69
CA TYR A 59 0.06 3.96 12.53
C TYR A 59 -0.83 2.73 12.58
N PHE A 60 -0.25 1.54 12.72
CA PHE A 60 -1.02 0.30 12.76
C PHE A 60 -1.93 0.21 13.98
N THR A 61 -1.43 0.59 15.15
CA THR A 61 -2.23 0.55 16.39
C THR A 61 -3.43 1.50 16.30
N LEU A 62 -3.23 2.72 15.79
CA LEU A 62 -4.31 3.69 15.65
C LEU A 62 -5.36 3.24 14.63
N ASN A 63 -4.94 2.64 13.51
CA ASN A 63 -5.87 2.16 12.49
C ASN A 63 -6.68 0.94 12.93
N ASP A 64 -6.06 -0.02 13.61
CA ASP A 64 -6.77 -1.16 14.18
C ASP A 64 -7.84 -0.70 15.19
N ILE A 65 -7.45 0.22 16.06
CA ILE A 65 -8.37 0.83 17.04
C ILE A 65 -9.49 1.60 16.33
N LEU A 66 -9.18 2.35 15.27
CA LEU A 66 -10.15 3.11 14.50
C LEU A 66 -11.19 2.20 13.85
N CYS A 67 -10.76 1.21 13.07
CA CYS A 67 -11.64 0.23 12.41
C CYS A 67 -12.46 -0.56 13.43
N SER A 68 -11.83 -1.01 14.52
CA SER A 68 -12.52 -1.66 15.65
C SER A 68 -13.55 -0.75 16.33
N SER A 69 -13.31 0.56 16.37
CA SER A 69 -14.24 1.51 16.97
C SER A 69 -15.43 1.78 16.05
N ILE A 70 -15.20 1.89 14.73
CA ILE A 70 -16.26 2.02 13.72
C ILE A 70 -17.19 0.79 13.76
N SER A 71 -16.63 -0.42 13.81
CA SER A 71 -17.43 -1.65 13.83
C SER A 71 -18.27 -1.83 15.10
N ARG A 72 -17.90 -1.15 16.20
CA ARG A 72 -18.65 -1.14 17.47
C ARG A 72 -19.76 -0.08 17.51
N ILE A 73 -19.87 0.79 16.51
CA ILE A 73 -20.96 1.77 16.46
C ILE A 73 -22.27 1.01 16.21
N PRO A 74 -23.30 1.17 17.07
CA PRO A 74 -24.57 0.51 16.86
C PRO A 74 -25.18 0.89 15.52
N LYS A 75 -25.72 -0.10 14.79
CA LYS A 75 -26.41 0.14 13.51
C LYS A 75 -27.55 1.14 13.70
N GLY A 76 -27.68 2.09 12.77
CA GLY A 76 -28.68 3.15 12.81
C GLY A 76 -28.29 4.36 13.68
N THR A 77 -27.11 4.34 14.31
CA THR A 77 -26.57 5.53 14.97
C THR A 77 -26.22 6.58 13.91
N GLN A 78 -26.77 7.78 14.05
CA GLN A 78 -26.40 8.90 13.18
C GLN A 78 -25.09 9.54 13.64
N LEU A 79 -24.14 9.60 12.73
CA LEU A 79 -22.88 10.33 12.89
C LEU A 79 -22.98 11.70 12.22
N LYS A 80 -22.21 12.67 12.72
CA LYS A 80 -22.04 13.97 12.07
C LYS A 80 -21.49 13.81 10.66
N THR A 81 -22.05 14.57 9.73
CA THR A 81 -21.66 14.57 8.32
C THR A 81 -20.16 14.78 8.16
N GLU A 82 -19.62 15.79 8.84
CA GLU A 82 -18.22 16.22 8.77
C GLU A 82 -17.28 15.10 9.23
N ALA A 83 -17.63 14.43 10.32
CA ALA A 83 -16.87 13.32 10.86
C ALA A 83 -16.80 12.15 9.86
N VAL A 84 -17.94 11.79 9.25
CA VAL A 84 -18.00 10.73 8.22
C VAL A 84 -17.17 11.11 6.99
N ILE A 85 -17.22 12.37 6.55
CA ILE A 85 -16.41 12.85 5.42
C ILE A 85 -14.92 12.70 5.74
N SER A 86 -14.48 13.19 6.90
CA SER A 86 -13.08 13.09 7.34
C SER A 86 -12.62 11.64 7.47
N LEU A 87 -13.48 10.74 7.96
CA LEU A 87 -13.18 9.31 8.07
C LEU A 87 -13.05 8.65 6.70
N LEU A 88 -14.01 8.87 5.79
CA LEU A 88 -13.95 8.31 4.44
C LEU A 88 -12.74 8.85 3.67
N LYS A 89 -12.42 10.13 3.84
CA LYS A 89 -11.22 10.74 3.27
C LYS A 89 -9.96 10.05 3.81
N TYR A 90 -9.85 9.90 5.12
CA TYR A 90 -8.72 9.20 5.75
C TYR A 90 -8.58 7.75 5.26
N ILE A 91 -9.69 7.00 5.22
CA ILE A 91 -9.70 5.62 4.69
C ILE A 91 -9.24 5.58 3.23
N SER A 92 -9.72 6.51 2.40
CA SER A 92 -9.28 6.61 1.00
C SER A 92 -7.79 6.92 0.86
N GLU A 93 -7.24 7.72 1.76
CA GLU A 93 -5.81 8.03 1.81
C GLU A 93 -5.02 6.79 2.27
N CYS A 94 -5.45 6.08 3.30
CA CYS A 94 -4.84 4.82 3.74
C CYS A 94 -4.71 3.78 2.62
N LEU A 95 -5.70 3.70 1.72
CA LEU A 95 -5.71 2.76 0.60
C LEU A 95 -4.94 3.24 -0.63
N THR A 96 -4.79 4.56 -0.83
CA THR A 96 -4.14 5.13 -2.02
C THR A 96 -2.69 5.56 -1.81
N PHE A 97 -2.25 5.78 -0.56
CA PHE A 97 -0.87 6.18 -0.30
C PHE A 97 0.12 5.09 -0.79
N PRO A 98 1.02 5.41 -1.74
CA PRO A 98 1.94 4.43 -2.29
C PRO A 98 2.76 3.87 -1.14
N ALA A 99 2.76 2.57 -0.95
CA ALA A 99 3.50 1.97 0.13
C ALA A 99 5.01 2.08 -0.16
N THR A 100 5.56 3.23 0.22
CA THR A 100 6.97 3.60 0.09
C THR A 100 7.77 2.76 1.09
N GLY A 101 8.14 1.57 0.65
CA GLY A 101 9.00 0.66 1.40
C GLY A 101 8.67 -0.80 1.11
N GLY A 102 9.48 -1.44 0.27
CA GLY A 102 9.35 -2.87 -0.07
C GLY A 102 9.33 -3.82 1.15
N HIS A 103 9.80 -3.38 2.31
CA HIS A 103 9.90 -4.20 3.53
C HIS A 103 8.61 -4.24 4.38
N VAL A 104 7.69 -3.29 4.16
CA VAL A 104 6.39 -3.21 4.87
C VAL A 104 5.29 -3.88 4.04
N ASN A 105 5.54 -4.11 2.75
CA ASN A 105 4.54 -4.44 1.71
C ASN A 105 4.13 -5.90 1.55
N ALA A 106 4.76 -6.85 2.23
CA ALA A 106 4.27 -8.23 2.28
C ALA A 106 3.59 -8.52 3.62
N PHE A 107 4.00 -7.83 4.69
CA PHE A 107 3.50 -8.04 6.03
C PHE A 107 2.26 -7.17 6.33
N VAL A 108 2.07 -6.06 5.62
CA VAL A 108 0.92 -5.16 5.79
C VAL A 108 -0.28 -5.56 4.95
N THR A 109 -0.10 -6.14 3.76
CA THR A 109 -1.18 -6.70 2.95
C THR A 109 -1.85 -7.91 3.61
N ASP A 110 -1.11 -8.67 4.42
CA ASP A 110 -1.64 -9.84 5.14
C ASP A 110 -2.24 -9.49 6.52
N ILE A 111 -1.84 -8.36 7.13
CA ILE A 111 -2.35 -7.93 8.46
C ILE A 111 -3.47 -6.90 8.32
N PHE A 112 -3.43 -6.03 7.30
CA PHE A 112 -4.56 -5.21 6.92
C PHE A 112 -5.26 -5.86 5.76
N ASN A 113 -6.34 -6.55 6.09
CA ASN A 113 -7.34 -6.92 5.12
C ASN A 113 -7.86 -5.60 4.56
N ASP A 114 -7.66 -5.30 3.27
CA ASP A 114 -8.36 -4.18 2.58
C ASP A 114 -9.86 -4.20 2.94
N ASN A 115 -10.38 -5.42 3.12
CA ASN A 115 -11.69 -5.75 3.66
C ASN A 115 -12.07 -5.01 4.96
N SER A 116 -11.15 -4.78 5.90
CA SER A 116 -11.42 -4.06 7.17
C SER A 116 -11.68 -2.57 6.95
N PHE A 117 -10.93 -1.95 6.05
CA PHE A 117 -11.12 -0.55 5.66
C PHE A 117 -12.35 -0.41 4.78
N THR A 118 -12.58 -1.32 3.83
CA THR A 118 -13.80 -1.30 3.00
C THR A 118 -15.05 -1.57 3.81
N ASP A 119 -15.03 -2.53 4.73
CA ASP A 119 -16.14 -2.80 5.64
C ASP A 119 -16.41 -1.60 6.56
N SER A 120 -15.36 -0.95 7.08
CA SER A 120 -15.50 0.28 7.87
C SER A 120 -16.10 1.41 7.04
N ALA A 121 -15.62 1.62 5.81
CA ALA A 121 -16.19 2.61 4.89
C ALA A 121 -17.66 2.31 4.58
N PHE A 122 -18.01 1.04 4.34
CA PHE A 122 -19.39 0.63 4.13
C PHE A 122 -20.26 0.90 5.36
N LEU A 123 -19.80 0.55 6.57
CA LEU A 123 -20.51 0.81 7.82
C LEU A 123 -20.76 2.31 8.03
N LEU A 124 -19.76 3.16 7.73
CA LEU A 124 -19.91 4.61 7.77
C LEU A 124 -20.99 5.08 6.79
N CYS A 125 -21.02 4.55 5.57
CA CYS A 125 -22.08 4.85 4.60
C CYS A 125 -23.48 4.44 5.12
N THR A 126 -23.60 3.32 5.85
CA THR A 126 -24.88 2.91 6.46
C THR A 126 -25.30 3.74 7.67
N SER A 127 -24.37 4.47 8.28
CA SER A 127 -24.62 5.32 9.45
C SER A 127 -25.13 6.71 9.06
N PHE A 128 -25.43 6.93 7.78
CA PHE A 128 -25.87 8.21 7.25
C PHE A 128 -27.16 8.08 6.43
N SER A 129 -28.10 9.00 6.65
CA SER A 129 -29.45 8.92 6.07
C SER A 129 -29.57 9.48 4.66
N ARG A 130 -28.60 10.27 4.18
CA ARG A 130 -28.69 10.92 2.86
C ARG A 130 -27.32 11.08 2.23
N PHE A 131 -27.04 10.50 1.07
CA PHE A 131 -25.76 10.73 0.41
C PHE A 131 -25.49 12.22 0.14
N VAL A 132 -24.34 12.73 0.61
CA VAL A 132 -23.83 14.08 0.33
C VAL A 132 -22.74 13.98 -0.73
N SER A 133 -22.72 14.89 -1.69
CA SER A 133 -21.79 14.88 -2.83
C SER A 133 -20.31 14.86 -2.43
N GLN A 134 -19.98 15.33 -1.23
CA GLN A 134 -18.63 15.30 -0.68
C GLN A 134 -18.10 13.88 -0.36
N TYR A 135 -18.97 12.88 -0.22
CA TYR A 135 -18.55 11.47 -0.06
C TYR A 135 -18.08 10.82 -1.35
N TYR A 136 -18.46 11.42 -2.48
CA TYR A 136 -18.33 10.81 -3.78
C TYR A 136 -16.87 10.54 -4.16
N ILE A 137 -15.99 11.54 -4.02
CA ILE A 137 -14.56 11.40 -4.36
C ILE A 137 -13.85 10.36 -3.47
N PRO A 138 -13.96 10.39 -2.12
CA PRO A 138 -13.37 9.36 -1.28
C PRO A 138 -13.84 7.94 -1.63
N LEU A 139 -15.13 7.75 -1.93
CA LEU A 139 -15.66 6.42 -2.25
C LEU A 139 -15.18 5.91 -3.62
N ILE A 140 -15.02 6.78 -4.62
CA ILE A 140 -14.39 6.41 -5.90
C ILE A 140 -12.95 5.94 -5.67
N LYS A 141 -12.18 6.66 -4.86
CA LYS A 141 -10.81 6.28 -4.49
C LYS A 141 -10.73 4.93 -3.79
N ILE A 142 -11.68 4.64 -2.90
CA ILE A 142 -11.77 3.33 -2.25
C ILE A 142 -12.11 2.24 -3.28
N LEU A 143 -13.09 2.50 -4.15
CA LEU A 143 -13.53 1.55 -5.17
C LEU A 143 -12.45 1.24 -6.22
N SER A 144 -11.61 2.23 -6.55
CA SER A 144 -10.54 2.10 -7.55
C SER A 144 -9.43 1.14 -7.13
N VAL A 145 -9.29 0.86 -5.82
CA VAL A 145 -8.27 -0.04 -5.26
C VAL A 145 -8.86 -1.40 -4.84
N THR A 146 -10.10 -1.42 -4.35
CA THR A 146 -10.63 -2.59 -3.63
C THR A 146 -11.69 -3.40 -4.39
N HIS A 147 -12.28 -2.84 -5.45
CA HIS A 147 -13.34 -3.47 -6.25
C HIS A 147 -14.54 -4.02 -5.42
N ASP A 148 -14.80 -3.48 -4.23
CA ASP A 148 -15.83 -3.97 -3.30
C ASP A 148 -17.25 -3.68 -3.82
N LYS A 149 -18.06 -4.76 -3.95
CA LYS A 149 -19.45 -4.69 -4.44
C LYS A 149 -20.38 -3.87 -3.52
N LYS A 150 -20.11 -3.82 -2.21
CA LYS A 150 -20.90 -3.04 -1.25
C LYS A 150 -20.70 -1.54 -1.50
N ILE A 151 -19.46 -1.11 -1.65
CA ILE A 151 -19.11 0.29 -1.98
C ILE A 151 -19.66 0.67 -3.35
N TYR A 152 -19.55 -0.21 -4.33
CA TYR A 152 -20.21 -0.04 -5.64
C TYR A 152 -21.72 0.21 -5.50
N THR A 153 -22.41 -0.59 -4.68
CA THR A 153 -23.87 -0.47 -4.49
C THR A 153 -24.24 0.88 -3.90
N VAL A 154 -23.47 1.36 -2.92
CA VAL A 154 -23.64 2.70 -2.34
C VAL A 154 -23.48 3.77 -3.41
N LEU A 155 -22.36 3.77 -4.14
CA LEU A 155 -22.09 4.75 -5.19
C LEU A 155 -23.17 4.74 -6.28
N LYS A 156 -23.54 3.57 -6.79
CA LYS A 156 -24.57 3.42 -7.81
C LYS A 156 -25.92 3.96 -7.36
N SER A 157 -26.34 3.67 -6.12
CA SER A 157 -27.62 4.15 -5.60
C SER A 157 -27.68 5.67 -5.44
N SER A 158 -26.52 6.31 -5.26
CA SER A 158 -26.40 7.74 -5.09
C SER A 158 -26.18 8.50 -6.39
N LEU A 159 -25.62 7.84 -7.41
CA LEU A 159 -25.14 8.47 -8.63
C LEU A 159 -26.26 9.21 -9.35
N ASN A 160 -26.03 10.49 -9.61
CA ASN A 160 -26.88 11.31 -10.47
C ASN A 160 -26.06 12.43 -11.10
N GLU A 161 -26.62 13.07 -12.12
CA GLU A 161 -25.97 14.14 -12.88
C GLU A 161 -25.53 15.32 -12.01
N ASN A 162 -26.30 15.67 -10.96
CA ASN A 162 -25.96 16.78 -10.08
C ASN A 162 -24.71 16.49 -9.26
N ILE A 163 -24.55 15.27 -8.74
CA ILE A 163 -23.35 14.88 -7.98
C ILE A 163 -22.10 14.96 -8.86
N ILE A 164 -22.18 14.48 -10.11
CA ILE A 164 -21.03 14.53 -11.01
C ILE A 164 -20.73 15.98 -11.42
N ARG A 165 -21.75 16.82 -11.61
CA ARG A 165 -21.59 18.25 -11.91
C ARG A 165 -20.96 19.02 -10.74
N GLU A 166 -21.43 18.79 -9.53
CA GLU A 166 -20.86 19.38 -8.30
C GLU A 166 -19.40 18.96 -8.08
N ASN A 167 -19.02 17.78 -8.56
CA ASN A 167 -17.67 17.23 -8.50
C ASN A 167 -16.99 17.20 -9.88
N GLY A 168 -17.25 18.20 -10.74
CA GLY A 168 -16.75 18.22 -12.13
C GLY A 168 -15.23 17.98 -12.26
N ARG A 169 -14.46 18.41 -11.25
CA ARG A 169 -13.06 18.02 -11.04
C ARG A 169 -12.95 16.71 -10.29
N ILE A 170 -13.31 15.63 -10.98
CA ILE A 170 -13.15 14.27 -10.50
C ILE A 170 -11.68 13.85 -10.52
N THR A 171 -11.29 12.91 -9.66
CA THR A 171 -9.99 12.24 -9.79
C THR A 171 -10.01 11.28 -10.98
N VAL A 172 -9.76 11.84 -12.18
CA VAL A 172 -9.80 11.11 -13.47
C VAL A 172 -8.99 9.82 -13.41
N GLU A 173 -7.83 9.85 -12.74
CA GLU A 173 -6.99 8.66 -12.52
C GLU A 173 -7.74 7.52 -11.80
N ASP A 174 -8.42 7.82 -10.69
CA ASP A 174 -9.13 6.80 -9.92
C ASP A 174 -10.35 6.26 -10.66
N VAL A 175 -11.06 7.13 -11.38
CA VAL A 175 -12.19 6.69 -12.21
C VAL A 175 -11.72 5.87 -13.39
N PHE A 176 -10.58 6.22 -14.00
CA PHE A 176 -9.97 5.45 -15.07
C PHE A 176 -9.51 4.06 -14.57
N LYS A 177 -8.95 3.97 -13.35
CA LYS A 177 -8.69 2.67 -12.69
C LYS A 177 -9.97 1.85 -12.52
N CYS A 178 -11.10 2.48 -12.21
CA CYS A 178 -12.40 1.79 -12.15
C CYS A 178 -12.83 1.26 -13.52
N VAL A 179 -12.64 2.01 -14.60
CA VAL A 179 -12.91 1.56 -15.99
C VAL A 179 -12.14 0.26 -16.28
N LEU A 180 -10.87 0.21 -15.88
CA LEU A 180 -9.98 -0.92 -16.10
C LEU A 180 -10.24 -2.12 -15.17
N SER A 181 -11.22 -2.04 -14.28
CA SER A 181 -11.57 -3.15 -13.39
C SER A 181 -12.05 -4.37 -14.16
N GLU A 182 -11.62 -5.56 -13.73
CA GLU A 182 -12.15 -6.85 -14.22
C GLU A 182 -13.64 -7.02 -13.90
N ASN A 183 -14.16 -6.30 -12.91
CA ASN A 183 -15.58 -6.28 -12.60
C ASN A 183 -16.32 -5.37 -13.59
N SER A 184 -17.06 -5.99 -14.53
CA SER A 184 -17.81 -5.28 -15.57
C SER A 184 -18.78 -4.23 -15.04
N GLN A 185 -19.35 -4.42 -13.85
CA GLN A 185 -20.26 -3.44 -13.24
C GLN A 185 -19.53 -2.18 -12.77
N ILE A 186 -18.31 -2.33 -12.25
CA ILE A 186 -17.45 -1.22 -11.81
C ILE A 186 -16.85 -0.52 -13.03
N SER A 187 -16.45 -1.29 -14.04
CA SER A 187 -15.99 -0.79 -15.33
C SER A 187 -17.03 0.13 -15.99
N GLU A 188 -18.29 -0.33 -16.07
CA GLU A 188 -19.38 0.45 -16.64
C GLU A 188 -19.69 1.71 -15.82
N LEU A 189 -19.67 1.61 -14.48
CA LEU A 189 -19.83 2.78 -13.62
C LEU A 189 -18.72 3.82 -13.88
N GLY A 190 -17.45 3.38 -13.96
CA GLY A 190 -16.34 4.26 -14.29
C GLY A 190 -16.50 4.92 -15.65
N ALA A 191 -16.96 4.17 -16.66
CA ALA A 191 -17.19 4.68 -18.01
C ALA A 191 -18.30 5.74 -18.03
N GLN A 192 -19.42 5.48 -17.35
CA GLN A 192 -20.52 6.43 -17.21
C GLN A 192 -20.05 7.75 -16.58
N ILE A 193 -19.23 7.65 -15.52
CA ILE A 193 -18.69 8.82 -14.83
C ILE A 193 -17.76 9.62 -15.76
N LEU A 194 -16.80 8.98 -16.43
CA LEU A 194 -15.89 9.67 -17.35
C LEU A 194 -16.60 10.30 -18.53
N ASN A 195 -17.61 9.62 -19.11
CA ASN A 195 -18.38 10.16 -20.22
C ASN A 195 -19.05 11.46 -19.79
N PHE A 196 -19.74 11.45 -18.65
CA PHE A 196 -20.39 12.64 -18.15
C PHE A 196 -19.39 13.74 -17.75
N SER A 197 -18.34 13.42 -17.00
CA SER A 197 -17.31 14.40 -16.60
C SER A 197 -16.65 15.05 -17.81
N SER A 198 -16.37 14.29 -18.87
CA SER A 198 -15.83 14.86 -20.10
C SER A 198 -16.73 15.94 -20.69
N ARG A 199 -18.07 15.87 -20.49
CA ARG A 199 -19.07 16.84 -21.03
C ARG A 199 -19.05 18.17 -20.31
N ILE A 200 -18.60 18.14 -19.06
CA ILE A 200 -18.64 19.29 -18.19
C ILE A 200 -17.27 19.96 -18.11
N ASP A 201 -16.19 19.18 -18.19
CA ASP A 201 -14.83 19.68 -18.00
C ASP A 201 -13.91 19.25 -19.15
N GLU A 202 -13.40 20.23 -19.91
CA GLU A 202 -12.47 20.01 -21.02
C GLU A 202 -11.11 19.48 -20.55
N GLU A 203 -10.73 19.71 -19.30
CA GLU A 203 -9.51 19.14 -18.71
C GLU A 203 -9.56 17.61 -18.68
N VAL A 204 -10.73 17.03 -18.43
CA VAL A 204 -10.94 15.58 -18.46
C VAL A 204 -10.68 15.05 -19.87
N VAL A 205 -11.17 15.75 -20.90
CA VAL A 205 -10.89 15.40 -22.31
C VAL A 205 -9.38 15.47 -22.57
N ARG A 206 -8.73 16.56 -22.15
CA ARG A 206 -7.28 16.75 -22.32
C ARG A 206 -6.46 15.61 -21.73
N LEU A 207 -6.81 15.17 -20.52
CA LEU A 207 -6.12 14.09 -19.81
C LEU A 207 -6.37 12.71 -20.44
N LEU A 208 -7.54 12.50 -21.04
CA LEU A 208 -7.94 11.21 -21.62
C LEU A 208 -7.52 11.04 -23.08
N VAL A 209 -7.32 12.12 -23.84
CA VAL A 209 -6.93 12.09 -25.27
C VAL A 209 -5.76 11.14 -25.56
N PRO A 210 -4.66 11.13 -24.78
CA PRO A 210 -3.55 10.19 -24.97
C PRO A 210 -3.95 8.71 -24.89
N TYR A 211 -5.07 8.39 -24.25
CA TYR A 211 -5.57 7.04 -24.00
C TYR A 211 -6.74 6.64 -24.92
N SER A 212 -7.06 7.42 -25.96
CA SER A 212 -8.17 7.13 -26.88
C SER A 212 -8.11 5.70 -27.42
N SER A 213 -6.95 5.26 -27.90
CA SER A 213 -6.74 3.90 -28.40
C SER A 213 -6.96 2.83 -27.33
N SER A 214 -6.59 3.10 -26.08
CA SER A 214 -6.81 2.18 -24.95
C SER A 214 -8.29 2.02 -24.64
N ILE A 215 -9.07 3.11 -24.75
CA ILE A 215 -10.53 3.07 -24.57
C ILE A 215 -11.18 2.23 -25.67
N GLN A 216 -10.76 2.38 -26.94
CA GLN A 216 -11.26 1.57 -28.05
C GLN A 216 -10.99 0.07 -27.86
N ASN A 217 -9.81 -0.26 -27.33
CA ASN A 217 -9.37 -1.64 -27.12
C ASN A 217 -9.91 -2.27 -25.82
N HIS A 218 -10.73 -1.54 -25.06
CA HIS A 218 -11.29 -2.04 -23.81
C HIS A 218 -12.23 -3.22 -24.06
N VAL A 219 -12.19 -4.24 -23.19
CA VAL A 219 -12.97 -5.49 -23.35
C VAL A 219 -14.48 -5.26 -23.44
N ASN A 220 -14.98 -4.23 -22.72
CA ASN A 220 -16.39 -3.84 -22.71
C ASN A 220 -16.73 -2.79 -23.80
N PHE A 221 -15.80 -2.39 -24.67
CA PHE A 221 -16.02 -1.31 -25.65
C PHE A 221 -17.20 -1.62 -26.60
N ALA A 222 -17.33 -2.87 -27.04
CA ALA A 222 -18.40 -3.26 -27.94
C ALA A 222 -19.80 -3.14 -27.29
N SER A 223 -19.91 -3.39 -25.99
CA SER A 223 -21.17 -3.39 -25.24
C SER A 223 -21.47 -2.07 -24.52
N SER A 224 -20.46 -1.28 -24.17
CA SER A 224 -20.61 -0.03 -23.41
C SER A 224 -20.86 1.15 -24.33
N ASN A 225 -22.02 1.80 -24.20
CA ASN A 225 -22.33 3.02 -24.95
C ASN A 225 -21.50 4.21 -24.46
N ASP A 226 -21.21 4.26 -23.15
CA ASP A 226 -20.40 5.32 -22.56
C ASP A 226 -18.96 5.31 -23.07
N LEU A 227 -18.33 4.14 -23.17
CA LEU A 227 -16.97 4.03 -23.75
C LEU A 227 -16.91 4.47 -25.21
N LYS A 228 -17.93 4.11 -26.02
CA LYS A 228 -18.01 4.54 -27.42
C LYS A 228 -18.14 6.06 -27.54
N GLN A 229 -18.97 6.67 -26.69
CA GLN A 229 -19.17 8.12 -26.70
C GLN A 229 -17.92 8.88 -26.23
N ILE A 230 -17.23 8.38 -25.21
CA ILE A 230 -15.94 8.93 -24.80
C ILE A 230 -14.97 8.86 -25.97
N HIS A 231 -14.77 7.67 -26.57
CA HIS A 231 -13.83 7.47 -27.68
C HIS A 231 -14.12 8.41 -28.86
N GLN A 232 -15.38 8.52 -29.26
CA GLN A 232 -15.79 9.43 -30.34
C GLN A 232 -15.33 10.86 -30.03
N ARG A 233 -15.56 11.33 -28.82
CA ARG A 233 -15.22 12.69 -28.42
C ARG A 233 -13.73 12.93 -28.30
N LEU A 234 -12.96 11.93 -27.83
CA LEU A 234 -11.50 12.00 -27.82
C LEU A 234 -10.95 12.05 -29.25
N SER A 235 -11.56 11.31 -30.18
CA SER A 235 -11.22 11.34 -31.61
C SER A 235 -11.47 12.71 -32.23
N GLU A 236 -12.61 13.33 -31.90
CA GLU A 236 -12.92 14.71 -32.32
C GLU A 236 -11.96 15.74 -31.72
N ALA A 237 -11.50 15.53 -30.48
CA ALA A 237 -10.52 16.39 -29.82
C ALA A 237 -9.11 16.24 -30.41
N LEU A 238 -8.70 15.02 -30.79
CA LEU A 238 -7.43 14.74 -31.47
C LEU A 238 -7.28 15.45 -32.82
N LEU A 239 -8.40 15.69 -33.51
CA LEU A 239 -8.44 16.43 -34.77
C LEU A 239 -8.29 17.95 -34.58
N LYS A 240 -8.44 18.45 -33.34
CA LYS A 240 -8.23 19.86 -33.01
C LYS A 240 -6.76 20.06 -32.60
N ASP A 241 -6.03 20.90 -33.35
CA ASP A 241 -4.59 21.18 -33.15
C ASP A 241 -4.23 21.67 -31.73
N THR A 242 -5.21 22.11 -30.92
CA THR A 242 -5.04 22.51 -29.51
C THR A 242 -4.68 21.37 -28.56
N PHE A 243 -4.93 20.11 -28.94
CA PHE A 243 -4.63 18.92 -28.11
C PHE A 243 -3.43 18.12 -28.62
N ARG A 244 -2.72 18.60 -29.65
CA ARG A 244 -1.36 18.14 -30.00
C ARG A 244 -0.37 18.66 -28.94
N ALA A 245 -0.56 18.26 -27.69
CA ALA A 245 0.51 18.33 -26.73
C ALA A 245 1.62 17.40 -27.26
N ALA A 246 2.83 17.94 -27.42
CA ALA A 246 4.03 17.10 -27.39
C ALA A 246 3.86 16.12 -26.22
N PRO A 247 4.19 14.83 -26.37
CA PRO A 247 4.06 13.86 -25.31
C PRO A 247 4.95 14.29 -24.15
N ASP A 248 4.40 15.14 -23.29
CA ASP A 248 4.97 15.48 -22.01
C ASP A 248 5.00 14.13 -21.29
N PRO A 249 6.16 13.69 -20.78
CA PRO A 249 6.29 12.40 -20.10
C PRO A 249 5.49 12.50 -18.80
N THR A 250 4.18 12.33 -18.92
CA THR A 250 3.29 12.17 -17.79
C THR A 250 3.72 10.90 -17.04
N PRO A 251 3.55 10.86 -15.71
CA PRO A 251 3.96 9.73 -14.87
C PRO A 251 3.31 8.38 -15.24
N PHE A 252 2.40 8.37 -16.21
CA PHE A 252 1.67 7.22 -16.71
C PHE A 252 2.31 6.56 -17.94
N ALA A 253 3.28 7.19 -18.62
CA ALA A 253 3.91 6.61 -19.80
C ALA A 253 4.54 5.22 -19.54
N PRO A 254 5.23 4.96 -18.40
CA PRO A 254 5.78 3.64 -18.11
C PRO A 254 4.70 2.60 -17.77
N LEU A 255 3.64 2.99 -17.07
CA LEU A 255 2.54 2.10 -16.67
C LEU A 255 1.69 1.69 -17.89
N ALA A 256 1.36 2.65 -18.75
CA ALA A 256 0.66 2.39 -19.99
C ALA A 256 1.51 1.57 -20.97
N HIS A 257 2.81 1.88 -21.14
CA HIS A 257 3.68 1.10 -22.01
C HIS A 257 3.89 -0.34 -21.51
N ALA A 258 4.04 -0.55 -20.20
CA ALA A 258 4.22 -1.90 -19.64
C ALA A 258 2.95 -2.75 -19.74
N MET A 259 1.76 -2.15 -19.55
CA MET A 259 0.49 -2.88 -19.54
C MET A 259 -0.06 -3.18 -20.95
N PHE A 260 0.25 -2.34 -21.95
CA PHE A 260 -0.28 -2.51 -23.31
C PHE A 260 0.70 -3.16 -24.30
N ALA A 261 2.01 -3.19 -24.02
CA ALA A 261 2.99 -3.80 -24.92
C ALA A 261 2.93 -5.34 -24.99
N GLN A 262 2.32 -6.01 -24.01
CA GLN A 262 2.38 -7.48 -23.92
C GLN A 262 1.25 -8.26 -24.61
N ARG A 263 0.14 -7.64 -25.04
CA ARG A 263 -0.99 -8.36 -25.71
C ARG A 263 -1.40 -9.69 -25.03
N THR A 264 -1.20 -9.84 -23.72
CA THR A 264 -1.60 -11.04 -22.98
C THR A 264 -2.61 -10.64 -21.92
N PHE A 265 -3.89 -10.75 -22.30
CA PHE A 265 -4.98 -10.90 -21.33
C PHE A 265 -4.94 -12.27 -20.63
N ASP A 266 -3.97 -13.12 -20.97
CA ASP A 266 -3.70 -14.36 -20.26
C ASP A 266 -2.55 -14.14 -19.26
N ILE A 267 -2.96 -14.01 -17.99
CA ILE A 267 -2.14 -14.15 -16.78
C ILE A 267 -1.09 -13.03 -16.60
N VAL A 268 -1.53 -11.92 -16.00
CA VAL A 268 -0.62 -10.96 -15.37
C VAL A 268 -0.03 -11.62 -14.12
N ASP A 269 1.21 -12.10 -14.21
CA ASP A 269 1.99 -12.50 -13.04
C ASP A 269 2.38 -11.24 -12.25
N THR A 270 1.62 -10.99 -11.17
CA THR A 270 1.81 -9.89 -10.22
C THR A 270 3.24 -9.77 -9.66
N THR A 271 4.03 -10.85 -9.71
CA THR A 271 5.41 -10.89 -9.24
C THR A 271 6.37 -10.15 -10.19
N ASN A 272 6.13 -10.21 -11.49
CA ASN A 272 6.97 -9.57 -12.50
C ASN A 272 6.67 -8.07 -12.65
N THR A 273 5.43 -7.65 -12.44
CA THR A 273 5.02 -6.23 -12.53
C THR A 273 5.66 -5.36 -11.42
N LYS A 274 5.92 -5.93 -10.24
CA LYS A 274 6.64 -5.26 -9.14
C LYS A 274 8.11 -4.97 -9.46
N LYS A 275 8.73 -5.71 -10.38
CA LYS A 275 10.14 -5.54 -10.75
C LYS A 275 10.33 -4.31 -11.66
N PHE A 276 9.41 -4.12 -12.61
CA PHE A 276 9.42 -3.00 -13.56
C PHE A 276 9.16 -1.63 -12.92
N LEU A 277 8.44 -1.57 -11.80
CA LEU A 277 8.19 -0.32 -11.07
C LEU A 277 9.38 0.14 -10.22
N ASN A 278 10.36 -0.73 -9.95
CA ASN A 278 11.50 -0.46 -9.06
C ASN A 278 12.83 -0.27 -9.79
N ASP A 279 12.96 -0.71 -11.04
CA ASP A 279 14.19 -0.52 -11.81
C ASP A 279 14.21 0.89 -12.44
N ARG A 280 15.15 1.74 -11.99
CA ARG A 280 15.55 2.94 -12.74
C ARG A 280 16.07 2.50 -14.12
N PRO A 281 15.91 3.32 -15.18
CA PRO A 281 16.38 2.96 -16.52
C PRO A 281 17.87 2.63 -16.47
N GLN A 282 18.20 1.34 -16.57
CA GLN A 282 19.57 0.92 -16.75
C GLN A 282 19.95 1.25 -18.20
N THR A 283 20.94 2.12 -18.35
CA THR A 283 21.71 2.22 -19.58
C THR A 283 22.41 0.89 -19.81
N HIS A 284 21.81 0.01 -20.61
CA HIS A 284 22.43 -1.24 -21.01
C HIS A 284 23.42 -0.97 -22.16
N THR A 285 24.70 -1.12 -21.86
CA THR A 285 25.73 -1.49 -22.84
C THR A 285 25.45 -2.92 -23.31
N ALA A 286 25.31 -3.09 -24.61
CA ALA A 286 25.01 -4.38 -25.23
C ALA A 286 26.22 -5.32 -25.17
N ASN A 287 25.98 -6.58 -24.80
CA ASN A 287 26.73 -7.72 -25.32
C ASN A 287 25.80 -8.92 -25.37
N VAL A 288 25.48 -9.35 -26.60
CA VAL A 288 24.72 -10.57 -26.90
C VAL A 288 25.72 -11.62 -27.39
N ALA A 289 25.76 -12.77 -26.73
CA ALA A 289 26.20 -14.02 -27.34
C ALA A 289 25.03 -15.01 -27.29
N ALA A 290 24.55 -15.39 -28.47
CA ALA A 290 23.41 -16.27 -28.71
C ALA A 290 23.79 -17.75 -28.61
N VAL A 291 22.83 -18.63 -28.29
CA VAL A 291 22.25 -19.64 -29.21
C VAL A 291 21.04 -20.33 -28.52
N GLY A 292 19.87 -20.33 -29.19
CA GLY A 292 18.71 -21.19 -28.89
C GLY A 292 17.34 -20.48 -28.95
N LYS A 293 16.72 -20.39 -30.13
CA LYS A 293 15.43 -19.70 -30.46
C LYS A 293 14.24 -20.14 -29.57
N PRO A 294 13.27 -19.24 -29.26
CA PRO A 294 12.17 -18.95 -30.19
C PRO A 294 11.80 -17.45 -30.35
N SER A 295 10.98 -17.21 -31.36
CA SER A 295 10.51 -15.95 -31.97
C SER A 295 10.24 -14.76 -31.03
N SER A 296 10.96 -13.66 -31.23
CA SER A 296 10.62 -12.32 -30.75
C SER A 296 10.97 -11.27 -31.81
N LEU A 297 10.19 -10.18 -31.80
CA LEU A 297 10.10 -9.02 -32.68
C LEU A 297 11.39 -8.18 -32.86
N ALA A 298 12.58 -8.78 -32.73
CA ALA A 298 13.85 -8.07 -32.97
C ALA A 298 14.18 -7.91 -34.46
N ILE A 299 13.54 -8.68 -35.36
CA ILE A 299 13.87 -8.69 -36.80
C ILE A 299 13.35 -7.45 -37.55
N HIS A 300 12.56 -6.58 -36.92
CA HIS A 300 11.91 -5.45 -37.63
C HIS A 300 12.37 -4.05 -37.21
N LEU A 301 13.37 -3.92 -36.33
CA LEU A 301 13.86 -2.61 -35.89
C LEU A 301 15.19 -2.17 -36.52
N ASP A 302 15.91 -3.04 -37.24
CA ASP A 302 17.23 -2.72 -37.83
C ASP A 302 17.19 -2.11 -39.25
N LYS A 303 16.19 -1.29 -39.58
CA LYS A 303 16.18 -0.59 -40.89
C LYS A 303 16.33 0.92 -40.86
N ILE A 304 16.59 1.54 -39.70
CA ILE A 304 16.74 3.00 -39.65
C ILE A 304 17.93 3.36 -38.78
N THR A 305 19.14 3.21 -39.32
CA THR A 305 20.15 4.26 -39.55
C THR A 305 21.55 3.65 -39.66
N GLU A 306 21.97 3.44 -40.90
CA GLU A 306 23.39 3.35 -41.26
C GLU A 306 24.02 4.73 -41.07
N VAL A 307 25.19 4.80 -40.42
CA VAL A 307 26.45 5.32 -41.00
C VAL A 307 27.55 5.24 -39.90
N PRO A 308 28.77 4.77 -40.23
CA PRO A 308 29.75 4.28 -39.26
C PRO A 308 30.88 5.29 -38.99
N LEU A 309 31.60 5.16 -37.88
CA LEU A 309 33.01 5.60 -37.80
C LEU A 309 33.80 4.87 -36.68
N GLU A 310 34.70 4.02 -37.17
CA GLU A 310 36.06 3.70 -36.72
C GLU A 310 36.36 3.20 -35.28
N LEU A 311 36.79 1.93 -35.24
CA LEU A 311 37.53 1.26 -34.17
C LEU A 311 38.90 1.88 -33.93
N PRO A 312 39.49 1.71 -32.72
CA PRO A 312 40.66 0.84 -32.70
C PRO A 312 40.79 -0.11 -31.48
N VAL A 313 41.21 -1.31 -31.85
CA VAL A 313 42.24 -2.17 -31.22
C VAL A 313 41.88 -3.03 -30.01
N GLN A 314 41.84 -4.32 -30.34
CA GLN A 314 41.90 -5.51 -29.49
C GLN A 314 43.11 -5.52 -28.54
N GLN A 315 42.87 -5.90 -27.29
CA GLN A 315 43.83 -6.70 -26.53
C GLN A 315 43.13 -7.92 -25.94
N LYS A 316 43.76 -9.08 -26.16
CA LYS A 316 43.33 -10.43 -25.84
C LYS A 316 43.29 -10.72 -24.32
N PRO A 317 42.57 -11.78 -23.90
CA PRO A 317 42.19 -12.00 -22.52
C PRO A 317 43.29 -12.70 -21.72
N THR A 318 43.36 -12.42 -20.42
CA THR A 318 44.13 -13.23 -19.47
C THR A 318 43.19 -13.75 -18.38
N SER A 319 42.92 -15.05 -18.48
CA SER A 319 42.82 -16.05 -17.42
C SER A 319 42.00 -15.75 -16.16
N GLN A 320 40.93 -16.53 -16.05
CA GLN A 320 40.15 -16.89 -14.87
C GLN A 320 40.94 -16.87 -13.55
N ALA A 321 40.50 -16.03 -12.61
CA ALA A 321 40.69 -16.25 -11.19
C ALA A 321 39.34 -16.66 -10.58
N ASN A 322 39.28 -17.90 -10.09
CA ASN A 322 38.17 -18.45 -9.31
C ASN A 322 37.88 -17.55 -8.11
N VAL A 323 36.84 -16.72 -8.20
CA VAL A 323 36.20 -16.16 -7.02
C VAL A 323 35.40 -17.29 -6.38
N LYS A 324 35.92 -17.83 -5.27
CA LYS A 324 35.12 -18.63 -4.34
C LYS A 324 33.92 -17.77 -3.93
N VAL A 325 32.74 -18.18 -4.36
CA VAL A 325 31.48 -17.69 -3.81
C VAL A 325 31.46 -18.14 -2.34
N GLU A 326 31.71 -17.21 -1.42
CA GLU A 326 31.38 -17.41 -0.02
C GLU A 326 29.86 -17.54 0.08
N ASN A 327 29.39 -18.78 0.29
CA ASN A 327 28.02 -19.03 0.70
C ASN A 327 27.80 -18.35 2.05
N LYS A 328 27.23 -17.13 2.04
CA LYS A 328 26.68 -16.53 3.26
C LYS A 328 25.59 -17.47 3.82
N PRO A 329 25.63 -17.83 5.12
CA PRO A 329 24.60 -18.65 5.71
C PRO A 329 23.26 -17.91 5.67
N GLN A 330 22.26 -18.48 4.99
CA GLN A 330 20.90 -17.94 5.00
C GLN A 330 20.36 -18.00 6.44
N LEU A 331 20.07 -16.84 7.03
CA LEU A 331 19.45 -16.73 8.35
C LEU A 331 18.07 -17.40 8.36
N LYS A 332 17.82 -18.27 9.34
CA LYS A 332 16.61 -19.12 9.42
C LYS A 332 15.45 -18.42 10.13
N PHE A 333 14.23 -18.62 9.65
CA PHE A 333 13.00 -18.23 10.36
C PHE A 333 12.79 -19.13 11.57
N LEU A 334 12.55 -18.56 12.76
CA LEU A 334 12.36 -19.30 14.00
C LEU A 334 11.02 -19.01 14.63
N LYS A 335 10.40 -20.03 15.23
CA LYS A 335 9.16 -19.89 16.01
C LYS A 335 9.14 -20.84 17.20
N THR A 336 8.65 -20.39 18.36
CA THR A 336 8.51 -21.25 19.56
C THR A 336 7.66 -20.61 20.65
N PHE A 337 7.13 -21.41 21.58
CA PHE A 337 6.64 -20.90 22.84
C PHE A 337 7.79 -20.79 23.85
N ALA A 338 7.90 -19.64 24.50
CA ALA A 338 8.89 -19.41 25.56
C ALA A 338 8.32 -18.49 26.64
N ALA A 339 8.94 -18.45 27.80
CA ALA A 339 8.56 -17.54 28.88
C ALA A 339 9.31 -16.22 28.75
N LYS A 340 8.59 -15.10 28.72
CA LYS A 340 9.18 -13.76 28.73
C LYS A 340 9.07 -13.13 30.11
N LYS A 341 10.14 -12.51 30.61
CA LYS A 341 10.05 -11.65 31.79
C LYS A 341 9.40 -10.31 31.41
N GLY A 342 8.37 -9.91 32.17
CA GLY A 342 7.70 -8.63 31.98
C GLY A 342 8.66 -7.43 32.11
N GLY A 343 8.32 -6.30 31.49
CA GLY A 343 9.09 -5.06 31.62
C GLY A 343 9.03 -4.45 33.03
N LYS A 344 9.55 -3.23 33.22
CA LYS A 344 9.71 -2.54 34.53
C LYS A 344 8.53 -2.62 35.53
N LEU A 345 7.30 -2.88 35.08
CA LEU A 345 6.09 -2.96 35.92
C LEU A 345 5.65 -4.40 36.29
N SER A 346 6.21 -5.44 35.67
CA SER A 346 5.80 -6.84 35.86
C SER A 346 7.02 -7.73 36.02
N LYS A 347 7.27 -8.25 37.23
CA LYS A 347 8.37 -9.18 37.52
C LYS A 347 8.05 -10.64 37.15
N SER A 348 6.82 -10.93 36.72
CA SER A 348 6.34 -12.28 36.41
C SER A 348 6.80 -12.75 35.04
N TRP A 349 7.15 -14.03 34.95
CA TRP A 349 7.35 -14.72 33.67
C TRP A 349 6.01 -15.04 33.03
N GLN A 350 5.87 -14.73 31.74
CA GLN A 350 4.64 -14.97 30.99
C GLN A 350 4.95 -15.81 29.76
N ARG A 351 4.22 -16.91 29.57
CA ARG A 351 4.31 -17.72 28.35
C ARG A 351 3.85 -16.89 27.16
N ARG A 352 4.67 -16.85 26.11
CA ARG A 352 4.41 -16.12 24.87
C ARG A 352 4.86 -16.97 23.69
N TYR A 353 4.18 -16.80 22.57
CA TYR A 353 4.62 -17.34 21.30
C TYR A 353 5.57 -16.34 20.65
N PHE A 354 6.78 -16.78 20.32
CA PHE A 354 7.84 -15.98 19.73
C PHE A 354 8.07 -16.36 18.28
N GLU A 355 8.30 -15.35 17.44
CA GLU A 355 8.65 -15.52 16.03
C GLU A 355 9.81 -14.59 15.68
N PHE A 356 10.86 -15.14 15.09
CA PHE A 356 12.00 -14.40 14.60
C PHE A 356 12.02 -14.41 13.07
N PHE A 357 11.97 -13.22 12.49
CA PHE A 357 11.95 -12.97 11.06
C PHE A 357 13.33 -12.49 10.60
N PRO A 358 14.14 -13.36 9.97
CA PRO A 358 15.52 -13.06 9.60
C PRO A 358 15.65 -11.93 8.59
N SER A 359 14.79 -11.91 7.55
CA SER A 359 14.77 -10.87 6.52
C SER A 359 14.53 -9.46 7.08
N ASN A 360 13.87 -9.37 8.24
CA ASN A 360 13.47 -8.12 8.86
C ASN A 360 14.26 -7.84 10.15
N LYS A 361 15.23 -8.71 10.49
CA LYS A 361 15.97 -8.71 11.77
C LYS A 361 15.04 -8.46 12.98
N CYS A 362 13.87 -9.10 13.00
CA CYS A 362 12.78 -8.74 13.90
C CYS A 362 12.31 -9.91 14.75
N LEU A 363 12.16 -9.69 16.05
CA LEU A 363 11.65 -10.62 17.04
C LEU A 363 10.29 -10.16 17.56
N VAL A 364 9.25 -10.96 17.35
CA VAL A 364 7.86 -10.68 17.77
C VAL A 364 7.46 -11.65 18.87
N TRP A 365 6.63 -11.20 19.84
CA TRP A 365 5.98 -12.10 20.78
C TRP A 365 4.48 -11.80 21.00
N ARG A 366 3.68 -12.86 21.08
CA ARG A 366 2.22 -12.86 21.16
C ARG A 366 1.71 -13.71 22.33
N VAL A 367 0.43 -13.61 22.68
CA VAL A 367 -0.17 -14.47 23.72
C VAL A 367 -0.35 -15.90 23.22
N THR A 368 -0.77 -16.04 21.97
CA THR A 368 -1.09 -17.29 21.27
C THR A 368 -0.28 -17.38 19.97
N ASP A 369 -0.32 -18.53 19.30
CA ASP A 369 0.27 -18.76 17.98
C ASP A 369 -0.60 -18.24 16.81
N THR A 370 -1.77 -17.67 17.13
CA THR A 370 -2.65 -17.01 16.19
C THR A 370 -2.15 -15.60 15.83
N PRO A 371 -2.58 -15.03 14.69
CA PRO A 371 -2.17 -13.69 14.26
C PRO A 371 -2.52 -12.59 15.28
N ASP A 372 -3.61 -12.75 16.02
CA ASP A 372 -4.12 -11.75 16.96
C ASP A 372 -3.29 -11.65 18.25
N GLY A 373 -3.24 -10.45 18.84
CA GLY A 373 -2.77 -10.27 20.22
C GLY A 373 -1.26 -10.16 20.39
N VAL A 374 -0.57 -9.47 19.48
CA VAL A 374 0.85 -9.10 19.62
C VAL A 374 1.07 -8.31 20.92
N LYS A 375 2.04 -8.76 21.74
CA LYS A 375 2.40 -8.13 23.01
C LYS A 375 3.72 -7.37 22.94
N GLY A 376 4.49 -7.55 21.89
CA GLY A 376 5.61 -6.68 21.61
C GLY A 376 6.47 -7.17 20.45
N VAL A 377 7.31 -6.25 20.00
CA VAL A 377 8.21 -6.39 18.86
C VAL A 377 9.56 -5.81 19.26
N LEU A 378 10.64 -6.45 18.83
CA LEU A 378 12.01 -6.00 19.03
C LEU A 378 12.76 -6.10 17.70
N PHE A 379 13.32 -4.99 17.25
CA PHE A 379 14.22 -4.95 16.11
C PHE A 379 15.66 -5.19 16.58
N LEU A 380 16.35 -6.10 15.91
CA LEU A 380 17.75 -6.42 16.14
C LEU A 380 18.59 -5.55 15.20
N ASP A 381 18.96 -4.37 15.70
CA ASP A 381 19.99 -3.54 15.06
C ASP A 381 21.39 -3.98 15.53
N HIS A 382 22.43 -3.35 14.97
CA HIS A 382 23.84 -3.59 15.33
C HIS A 382 24.18 -3.22 16.78
N ASN A 383 23.26 -2.57 17.52
CA ASN A 383 23.46 -2.17 18.91
C ASN A 383 22.84 -3.16 19.90
N VAL A 384 22.21 -4.24 19.41
CA VAL A 384 21.65 -5.28 20.27
C VAL A 384 22.74 -6.26 20.68
N LYS A 385 22.99 -6.35 21.98
CA LYS A 385 23.83 -7.41 22.54
C LYS A 385 22.96 -8.63 22.81
N VAL A 386 23.36 -9.76 22.24
CA VAL A 386 22.74 -11.07 22.42
C VAL A 386 23.63 -11.91 23.33
N GLU A 387 23.15 -12.21 24.52
CA GLU A 387 23.81 -13.06 25.50
C GLU A 387 22.94 -14.28 25.83
N ARG A 388 23.57 -15.33 26.35
CA ARG A 388 22.88 -16.54 26.80
C ARG A 388 23.36 -16.96 28.19
N SER A 389 22.44 -17.46 28.99
CA SER A 389 22.71 -18.08 30.28
C SER A 389 21.77 -19.26 30.46
N ASN A 390 22.31 -20.48 30.44
CA ASN A 390 21.55 -21.74 30.48
C ASN A 390 20.40 -21.76 29.45
N LEU A 391 19.16 -21.89 29.91
CA LEU A 391 17.94 -21.88 29.10
C LEU A 391 17.39 -20.47 28.80
N THR A 392 18.13 -19.42 29.16
CA THR A 392 17.69 -18.03 29.02
C THR A 392 18.53 -17.27 28.00
N LEU A 393 17.85 -16.65 27.05
CA LEU A 393 18.41 -15.67 26.14
C LEU A 393 18.19 -14.26 26.71
N ILE A 394 19.22 -13.43 26.68
CA ILE A 394 19.22 -12.06 27.18
C ILE A 394 19.55 -11.13 26.02
N LEU A 395 18.63 -10.20 25.74
CA LEU A 395 18.78 -9.19 24.69
C LEU A 395 18.87 -7.82 25.34
N GLU A 396 20.00 -7.13 25.18
CA GLU A 396 20.18 -5.77 25.68
C GLU A 396 20.07 -4.76 24.53
N VAL A 397 19.08 -3.87 24.63
CA VAL A 397 18.79 -2.86 23.62
C VAL A 397 18.64 -1.50 24.29
N LYS A 398 19.53 -0.55 23.98
CA LYS A 398 19.46 0.84 24.46
C LYS A 398 19.20 0.95 25.97
N GLY A 399 19.88 0.12 26.78
CA GLY A 399 19.77 0.09 28.24
C GLY A 399 18.54 -0.66 28.80
N LYS A 400 17.77 -1.36 27.95
CA LYS A 400 16.69 -2.27 28.37
C LYS A 400 17.09 -3.72 28.14
N THR A 401 16.94 -4.53 29.18
CA THR A 401 17.21 -5.97 29.14
C THR A 401 15.91 -6.75 28.92
N HIS A 402 15.89 -7.60 27.90
CA HIS A 402 14.79 -8.52 27.59
C HIS A 402 15.25 -9.95 27.83
N SER A 403 14.62 -10.64 28.78
CA SER A 403 14.94 -12.04 29.09
C SER A 403 13.86 -12.98 28.58
N ILE A 404 14.28 -14.02 27.85
CA ILE A 404 13.43 -15.06 27.25
C ILE A 404 13.95 -16.42 27.69
N GLN A 405 13.13 -17.19 28.38
CA GLN A 405 13.47 -18.52 28.87
C GLN A 405 12.76 -19.59 28.01
N PHE A 406 13.54 -20.50 27.43
CA PHE A 406 13.06 -21.56 26.56
C PHE A 406 12.98 -22.90 27.32
N ASP A 407 12.27 -23.86 26.73
CA ASP A 407 12.01 -25.15 27.37
C ASP A 407 13.19 -26.14 27.29
N ASN A 408 14.09 -25.96 26.33
CA ASN A 408 15.21 -26.88 26.12
C ASN A 408 16.46 -26.17 25.55
N GLN A 409 17.62 -26.78 25.77
CA GLN A 409 18.92 -26.20 25.42
C GLN A 409 19.14 -26.09 23.91
N ALA A 410 18.64 -27.06 23.12
CA ALA A 410 18.81 -27.06 21.67
C ALA A 410 18.13 -25.86 21.01
N THR A 411 16.91 -25.53 21.45
CA THR A 411 16.17 -24.36 20.98
C THR A 411 16.88 -23.07 21.39
N VAL A 412 17.44 -22.96 22.60
CA VAL A 412 18.23 -21.77 22.97
C VAL A 412 19.44 -21.60 22.08
N GLU A 413 20.15 -22.68 21.76
CA GLU A 413 21.34 -22.62 20.91
C GLU A 413 21.01 -22.16 19.50
N GLU A 414 19.94 -22.70 18.91
CA GLU A 414 19.46 -22.32 17.59
C GLU A 414 19.08 -20.84 17.55
N TRP A 415 18.33 -20.38 18.56
CA TRP A 415 17.92 -18.98 18.67
C TRP A 415 19.11 -18.05 18.92
N PHE A 416 20.01 -18.39 19.85
CA PHE A 416 21.21 -17.61 20.14
C PHE A 416 22.09 -17.43 18.90
N THR A 417 22.39 -18.54 18.21
CA THR A 417 23.25 -18.52 17.01
C THR A 417 22.64 -17.66 15.91
N THR A 418 21.35 -17.86 15.64
CA THR A 418 20.64 -17.13 14.59
C THR A 418 20.56 -15.63 14.88
N LEU A 419 20.22 -15.25 16.12
CA LEU A 419 20.11 -13.85 16.52
C LEU A 419 21.48 -13.17 16.58
N GLN A 420 22.51 -13.88 17.05
CA GLN A 420 23.87 -13.35 17.10
C GLN A 420 24.46 -13.12 15.71
N SER A 421 24.24 -14.04 14.76
CA SER A 421 24.61 -13.85 13.35
C SER A 421 23.89 -12.66 12.72
N CYS A 422 22.64 -12.42 13.11
CA CYS A 422 21.84 -11.31 12.62
C CYS A 422 22.36 -9.93 13.09
N THR A 423 22.86 -9.84 14.33
CA THR A 423 23.38 -8.60 14.93
C THR A 423 24.82 -8.25 14.55
N ARG A 424 25.57 -9.18 13.93
CA ARG A 424 26.98 -8.99 13.53
C ARG A 424 27.14 -8.53 12.07
N GLU A 425 26.07 -8.56 11.29
CA GLU A 425 25.96 -7.92 9.96
C GLU A 425 25.41 -6.51 10.06
#